data_AF-A0AAU6YCU4-F1
#
_entry.id   AF-A0AAU6YCU4-F1
#
_cell.length_a   1.000
_cell.length_b   1.000
_cell.length_c   1.000
_cell.angle_alpha   90.00
_cell.angle_beta   90.00
_cell.angle_gamma   90.00
#
_symmetry.space_group_name_H-M   'P 1'
#
loop_
_entity.id
_entity.type
_entity.pdbx_description
1 polymer ?
#
loop_
_entity_poly.entity_id
_entity_poly.type
_entity_poly.pdbx_seq_one_letter_code
_entity_poly.pdbx_strand_id
1 'polypeptide(L)'
;MKVLLLGRDGQVGWELQRSLAPLGQVLALNARSQAHCGDLANLHGLAETVRAFAPDVIVNAAAYTAVDKAESDRELAFRVNAEAVDVLARAAADCGALLVHYSTDYVFPGQGTQPWREDDAVGPLNTYGASKLAGEQAILAAGCQHLVFRTCWVYAARGNNFAKTMLRLAAERDSLGVIDDQHGAPTGAELIADITAHAITASRRNPALAGLYHLAAGGETTWCGYARYVLAQAAAHGVRLKTHAEQVKPLTTEAYPTPAKRPANSRLDTNKLQKAFALTLPDWRLGVARMLTEIHEKGPL
;
A
#
# COMPACT_ATOMS: atom_id res chain seq x y z
N MET A 1 10.21 21.28 9.39
CA MET A 1 10.65 20.01 8.78
C MET A 1 10.35 20.06 7.29
N LYS A 2 11.27 19.62 6.45
CA LYS A 2 11.08 19.44 5.00
C LYS A 2 10.78 17.97 4.71
N VAL A 3 9.70 17.71 3.98
CA VAL A 3 9.27 16.37 3.61
C VAL A 3 9.24 16.25 2.09
N LEU A 4 10.02 15.34 1.55
CA LEU A 4 9.93 14.95 0.14
C LEU A 4 8.94 13.80 0.03
N LEU A 5 7.83 14.00 -0.68
CA LEU A 5 6.85 12.95 -0.95
C LEU A 5 6.91 12.56 -2.43
N LEU A 6 7.24 11.30 -2.71
CA LEU A 6 7.21 10.73 -4.07
C LEU A 6 5.93 9.92 -4.27
N GLY A 7 5.31 10.05 -5.45
CA GLY A 7 4.11 9.31 -5.81
C GLY A 7 2.81 9.97 -5.40
N ARG A 8 2.76 11.31 -5.35
CA ARG A 8 1.64 12.10 -4.82
C ARG A 8 0.25 11.80 -5.41
N ASP A 9 0.18 11.29 -6.64
CA ASP A 9 -1.07 10.99 -7.34
C ASP A 9 -1.59 9.57 -7.05
N GLY A 10 -0.77 8.70 -6.44
CA GLY A 10 -1.17 7.35 -6.04
C GLY A 10 -2.17 7.36 -4.88
N GLN A 11 -2.80 6.22 -4.61
CA GLN A 11 -3.80 6.11 -3.53
C GLN A 11 -3.26 6.59 -2.18
N VAL A 12 -2.11 6.06 -1.74
CA VAL A 12 -1.46 6.45 -0.49
C VAL A 12 -0.84 7.84 -0.59
N GLY A 13 -0.19 8.16 -1.72
CA GLY A 13 0.42 9.47 -1.94
C GLY A 13 -0.57 10.64 -1.86
N TRP A 14 -1.81 10.43 -2.32
CA TRP A 14 -2.86 11.44 -2.22
C TRP A 14 -3.22 11.74 -0.76
N GLU A 15 -3.46 10.70 0.05
CA GLU A 15 -3.78 10.85 1.47
C GLU A 15 -2.59 11.37 2.28
N LEU A 16 -1.36 11.01 1.89
CA LEU A 16 -0.14 11.51 2.52
C LEU A 16 0.04 13.01 2.36
N GLN A 17 -0.43 13.63 1.27
CA GLN A 17 -0.40 15.09 1.15
C GLN A 17 -1.22 15.74 2.28
N ARG A 18 -2.36 15.16 2.63
CA ARG A 18 -3.20 15.61 3.76
C ARG A 18 -2.52 15.35 5.09
N SER A 19 -2.04 14.12 5.34
CA SER A 19 -1.52 13.73 6.66
C SER A 19 -0.15 14.32 6.98
N LEU A 20 0.68 14.59 5.97
CA LEU A 20 2.04 15.14 6.15
C LEU A 20 2.05 16.67 6.20
N ALA A 21 1.05 17.35 5.64
CA ALA A 21 1.01 18.82 5.61
C ALA A 21 1.17 19.50 6.99
N PRO A 22 0.59 18.99 8.10
CA PRO A 22 0.79 19.57 9.42
C PRO A 22 2.22 19.42 9.97
N LEU A 23 3.03 18.51 9.41
CA LEU A 23 4.37 18.23 9.92
C LEU A 23 5.43 19.21 9.41
N GLY A 24 5.15 19.96 8.32
CA GLY A 24 6.05 20.97 7.78
C GLY A 24 5.88 21.20 6.28
N GLN A 25 6.97 21.64 5.63
CA GLN A 25 6.98 21.93 4.20
C GLN A 25 7.01 20.61 3.40
N VAL A 26 5.94 20.31 2.68
CA VAL A 26 5.84 19.11 1.83
C VAL A 26 6.13 19.46 0.37
N LEU A 27 7.21 18.90 -0.18
CA LEU A 27 7.47 18.86 -1.62
C LEU A 27 6.90 17.54 -2.17
N ALA A 28 5.70 17.58 -2.72
CA ALA A 28 5.03 16.42 -3.29
C ALA A 28 5.26 16.33 -4.81
N LEU A 29 5.88 15.23 -5.26
CA LEU A 29 6.26 15.01 -6.65
C LEU A 29 5.59 13.76 -7.26
N ASN A 30 5.52 13.75 -8.57
CA ASN A 30 5.17 12.62 -9.42
C ASN A 30 6.16 12.56 -10.61
N ALA A 31 6.05 11.54 -11.46
CA ALA A 31 6.93 11.36 -12.61
C ALA A 31 6.89 12.50 -13.65
N ARG A 32 5.86 13.37 -13.61
CA ARG A 32 5.69 14.51 -14.52
C ARG A 32 6.10 15.85 -13.90
N SER A 33 6.67 15.84 -12.70
CA SER A 33 7.11 17.07 -12.03
C SER A 33 8.31 17.67 -12.76
N GLN A 34 8.26 18.98 -13.02
CA GLN A 34 9.24 19.66 -13.88
C GLN A 34 10.39 20.29 -13.09
N ALA A 35 10.11 20.93 -11.96
CA ALA A 35 11.12 21.63 -11.16
C ALA A 35 12.07 20.68 -10.42
N HIS A 36 11.56 19.51 -10.02
CA HIS A 36 12.31 18.44 -9.36
C HIS A 36 11.85 17.10 -9.92
N CYS A 37 12.77 16.14 -10.02
CA CYS A 37 12.47 14.82 -10.56
C CYS A 37 11.69 13.98 -9.52
N GLY A 38 10.48 13.56 -9.88
CA GLY A 38 9.70 12.57 -9.14
C GLY A 38 9.54 11.25 -9.88
N ASP A 39 10.32 11.01 -10.93
CA ASP A 39 10.27 9.78 -11.73
C ASP A 39 11.28 8.75 -11.20
N LEU A 40 10.76 7.62 -10.71
CA LEU A 40 11.59 6.55 -10.16
C LEU A 40 12.40 5.81 -11.22
N ALA A 41 12.08 5.94 -12.50
CA ALA A 41 12.93 5.41 -13.56
C ALA A 41 14.17 6.28 -13.82
N ASN A 42 14.16 7.55 -13.40
CA ASN A 42 15.30 8.47 -13.54
C ASN A 42 16.11 8.55 -12.24
N LEU A 43 16.98 7.55 -12.05
CA LEU A 43 17.82 7.38 -10.85
C LEU A 43 18.69 8.61 -10.55
N HIS A 44 19.33 9.20 -11.57
CA HIS A 44 20.15 10.39 -11.40
C HIS A 44 19.33 11.59 -10.93
N GLY A 45 18.19 11.85 -11.59
CA GLY A 45 17.30 12.95 -11.23
C GLY A 45 16.73 12.81 -9.81
N LEU A 46 16.45 11.58 -9.36
CA LEU A 46 16.04 11.34 -7.96
C LEU A 46 17.14 11.76 -6.97
N ALA A 47 18.37 11.32 -7.19
CA ALA A 47 19.49 11.68 -6.33
C ALA A 47 19.72 13.20 -6.28
N GLU A 48 19.65 13.87 -7.44
CA GLU A 48 19.74 15.34 -7.53
C GLU A 48 18.60 16.02 -6.79
N THR A 49 17.38 15.50 -6.87
CA THR A 49 16.22 16.05 -6.17
C THR A 49 16.40 16.00 -4.66
N VAL A 50 16.85 14.85 -4.12
CA VAL A 50 17.13 14.73 -2.68
C VAL A 50 18.24 15.70 -2.27
N ARG A 51 19.34 15.78 -3.03
CA ARG A 51 20.47 16.68 -2.74
C ARG A 51 20.06 18.15 -2.76
N ALA A 52 19.31 18.57 -3.77
CA ALA A 52 18.91 19.97 -3.96
C ALA A 52 17.86 20.42 -2.92
N PHE A 53 16.90 19.56 -2.61
CA PHE A 53 15.84 19.91 -1.65
C PHE A 53 16.31 19.80 -0.18
N ALA A 54 17.24 18.87 0.09
CA ALA A 54 17.75 18.52 1.41
C ALA A 54 16.61 18.23 2.41
N PRO A 55 15.83 17.15 2.20
CA PRO A 55 14.72 16.80 3.08
C PRO A 55 15.19 16.31 4.46
N ASP A 56 14.38 16.55 5.49
CA ASP A 56 14.53 15.87 6.79
C ASP A 56 13.89 14.46 6.75
N VAL A 57 12.88 14.29 5.88
CA VAL A 57 12.13 13.04 5.70
C VAL A 57 11.83 12.82 4.22
N ILE A 58 12.08 11.62 3.73
CA ILE A 58 11.68 11.16 2.41
C ILE A 58 10.56 10.14 2.59
N VAL A 59 9.40 10.36 1.97
CA VAL A 59 8.28 9.41 1.96
C VAL A 59 8.10 8.91 0.52
N ASN A 60 8.51 7.67 0.28
CA ASN A 60 8.39 7.04 -1.03
C ASN A 60 7.09 6.22 -1.13
N ALA A 61 6.03 6.85 -1.64
CA ALA A 61 4.75 6.21 -1.96
C ALA A 61 4.62 5.85 -3.46
N ALA A 62 5.68 6.00 -4.25
CA ALA A 62 5.73 5.57 -5.63
C ALA A 62 6.26 4.13 -5.74
N ALA A 63 5.67 3.35 -6.64
CA ALA A 63 6.07 1.98 -6.90
C ALA A 63 5.55 1.53 -8.27
N TYR A 64 6.15 0.48 -8.82
CA TYR A 64 5.54 -0.29 -9.90
C TYR A 64 4.54 -1.26 -9.29
N THR A 65 3.24 -1.01 -9.45
CA THR A 65 2.15 -1.75 -8.77
C THR A 65 1.30 -2.62 -9.68
N ALA A 66 1.59 -2.67 -10.98
CA ALA A 66 0.88 -3.52 -11.93
C ALA A 66 1.36 -4.97 -11.83
N VAL A 67 0.89 -5.70 -10.81
CA VAL A 67 1.39 -7.03 -10.41
C VAL A 67 1.52 -8.00 -11.59
N ASP A 68 0.47 -8.21 -12.39
CA ASP A 68 0.52 -9.13 -13.53
C ASP A 68 1.48 -8.66 -14.62
N LYS A 69 1.53 -7.35 -14.87
CA LYS A 69 2.41 -6.78 -15.88
C LYS A 69 3.88 -6.92 -15.47
N ALA A 70 4.18 -6.93 -14.17
CA ALA A 70 5.55 -7.09 -13.66
C ALA A 70 6.22 -8.39 -14.14
N GLU A 71 5.46 -9.47 -14.41
CA GLU A 71 6.03 -10.72 -14.92
C GLU A 71 6.69 -10.56 -16.30
N SER A 72 6.15 -9.66 -17.12
CA SER A 72 6.69 -9.36 -18.46
C SER A 72 7.57 -8.11 -18.48
N ASP A 73 7.36 -7.18 -17.54
CA ASP A 73 8.07 -5.89 -17.43
C ASP A 73 9.03 -5.90 -16.22
N ARG A 74 9.81 -6.98 -16.11
CA ARG A 74 10.64 -7.27 -14.93
C ARG A 74 11.68 -6.19 -14.69
N GLU A 75 12.36 -5.74 -15.74
CA GLU A 75 13.42 -4.73 -15.63
C GLU A 75 12.88 -3.42 -15.06
N LEU A 76 11.75 -2.92 -15.58
CA LEU A 76 11.14 -1.70 -15.06
C LEU A 76 10.63 -1.89 -13.63
N ALA A 77 10.06 -3.05 -13.31
CA ALA A 77 9.65 -3.38 -11.95
C ALA A 77 10.83 -3.29 -10.97
N PHE A 78 11.99 -3.88 -11.29
CA PHE A 78 13.19 -3.80 -10.45
C PHE A 78 13.81 -2.40 -10.43
N ARG A 79 13.83 -1.69 -11.55
CA ARG A 79 14.29 -0.30 -11.59
C ARG A 79 13.50 0.58 -10.64
N VAL A 80 12.17 0.51 -10.67
CA VAL A 80 11.31 1.35 -9.84
C VAL A 80 11.24 0.87 -8.39
N ASN A 81 11.13 -0.44 -8.15
CA ASN A 81 10.90 -0.98 -6.81
C ASN A 81 12.18 -1.28 -6.02
N ALA A 82 13.34 -1.36 -6.68
CA ALA A 82 14.62 -1.68 -6.03
C ALA A 82 15.71 -0.64 -6.31
N GLU A 83 16.09 -0.40 -7.57
CA GLU A 83 17.21 0.51 -7.90
C GLU A 83 16.92 1.95 -7.43
N ALA A 84 15.71 2.46 -7.70
CA ALA A 84 15.29 3.77 -7.23
C ALA A 84 15.28 3.86 -5.70
N VAL A 85 14.93 2.76 -5.02
CA VAL A 85 14.90 2.70 -3.56
C VAL A 85 16.31 2.71 -2.96
N ASP A 86 17.27 2.00 -3.58
CA ASP A 86 18.69 2.07 -3.21
C ASP A 86 19.22 3.51 -3.30
N VAL A 87 18.92 4.20 -4.40
CA VAL A 87 19.29 5.62 -4.58
C VAL A 87 18.72 6.50 -3.48
N LEU A 88 17.43 6.36 -3.18
CA LEU A 88 16.78 7.14 -2.12
C LEU A 88 17.37 6.81 -0.74
N ALA A 89 17.66 5.55 -0.46
CA ALA A 89 18.21 5.10 0.81
C ALA A 89 19.65 5.61 1.04
N ARG A 90 20.50 5.55 0.01
CA ARG A 90 21.86 6.13 0.07
C ARG A 90 21.80 7.64 0.25
N ALA A 91 20.97 8.33 -0.54
CA ALA A 91 20.82 9.77 -0.42
C ALA A 91 20.26 10.18 0.96
N ALA A 92 19.36 9.38 1.53
CA ALA A 92 18.86 9.57 2.89
C ALA A 92 19.97 9.39 3.94
N ALA A 93 20.83 8.38 3.78
CA ALA A 93 21.98 8.18 4.66
C ALA A 93 22.95 9.37 4.59
N ASP A 94 23.25 9.87 3.39
CA ASP A 94 24.18 10.97 3.16
C ASP A 94 23.72 12.28 3.81
N CYS A 95 22.41 12.57 3.80
CA CYS A 95 21.85 13.80 4.37
C CYS A 95 21.25 13.62 5.78
N GLY A 96 21.28 12.42 6.34
CA GLY A 96 20.70 12.11 7.65
C GLY A 96 19.17 12.13 7.70
N ALA A 97 18.50 11.99 6.55
CA ALA A 97 17.04 11.98 6.47
C ALA A 97 16.45 10.63 6.92
N LEU A 98 15.22 10.68 7.44
CA LEU A 98 14.40 9.48 7.64
C LEU A 98 13.78 9.05 6.31
N LEU A 99 14.00 7.81 5.88
CA LEU A 99 13.32 7.22 4.72
C LEU A 99 12.09 6.40 5.15
N VAL A 100 10.90 6.84 4.75
CA VAL A 100 9.67 6.05 4.84
C VAL A 100 9.38 5.38 3.51
N HIS A 101 9.20 4.06 3.51
CA HIS A 101 8.90 3.27 2.32
C HIS A 101 7.79 2.26 2.57
N TYR A 102 6.98 2.00 1.54
CA TYR A 102 5.90 1.00 1.62
C TYR A 102 6.28 -0.23 0.83
N SER A 103 6.11 -1.39 1.43
CA SER A 103 6.27 -2.69 0.80
C SER A 103 4.96 -3.49 0.87
N THR A 104 5.02 -4.80 0.72
CA THR A 104 3.84 -5.64 0.43
C THR A 104 3.91 -6.97 1.17
N ASP A 105 2.75 -7.57 1.42
CA ASP A 105 2.64 -8.98 1.80
C ASP A 105 3.19 -9.95 0.74
N TYR A 106 3.36 -9.52 -0.51
CA TYR A 106 3.83 -10.37 -1.62
C TYR A 106 5.31 -10.76 -1.50
N VAL A 107 6.02 -10.24 -0.50
CA VAL A 107 7.36 -10.70 -0.11
C VAL A 107 7.34 -12.08 0.55
N PHE A 108 6.18 -12.50 1.06
CA PHE A 108 6.01 -13.79 1.72
C PHE A 108 5.64 -14.89 0.72
N PRO A 109 5.88 -16.16 1.09
CA PRO A 109 5.59 -17.30 0.22
C PRO A 109 4.11 -17.69 0.17
N GLY A 110 3.23 -16.99 0.90
CA GLY A 110 1.79 -16.89 0.61
C GLY A 110 0.94 -18.12 0.94
N GLN A 111 1.45 -19.07 1.70
CA GLN A 111 0.76 -20.28 2.19
C GLN A 111 0.49 -20.21 3.70
N GLY A 112 -0.20 -21.24 4.22
CA GLY A 112 -0.53 -21.35 5.64
C GLY A 112 -1.69 -20.45 6.05
N THR A 113 -1.94 -20.39 7.36
CA THR A 113 -3.08 -19.66 7.94
C THR A 113 -2.68 -18.64 9.00
N GLN A 114 -1.45 -18.72 9.51
CA GLN A 114 -0.96 -17.78 10.51
C GLN A 114 -0.65 -16.43 9.87
N PRO A 115 -0.96 -15.30 10.54
CA PRO A 115 -0.50 -13.99 10.11
C PRO A 115 1.03 -13.92 10.13
N TRP A 116 1.62 -13.41 9.04
CA TRP A 116 3.07 -13.25 8.93
C TRP A 116 3.59 -12.19 9.90
N ARG A 117 4.72 -12.47 10.52
CA ARG A 117 5.47 -11.56 11.41
C ARG A 117 6.65 -10.95 10.66
N GLU A 118 7.19 -9.85 11.16
CA GLU A 118 8.26 -9.14 10.46
C GLU A 118 9.57 -9.95 10.35
N ASP A 119 9.78 -10.91 11.25
CA ASP A 119 10.95 -11.80 11.32
C ASP A 119 10.74 -13.15 10.62
N ASP A 120 9.55 -13.40 10.07
CA ASP A 120 9.30 -14.62 9.29
C ASP A 120 10.10 -14.62 7.98
N ALA A 121 10.42 -15.83 7.51
CA ALA A 121 11.17 -16.02 6.27
C ALA A 121 10.39 -15.48 5.06
N VAL A 122 11.06 -14.61 4.29
CA VAL A 122 10.55 -14.09 3.02
C VAL A 122 10.80 -15.08 1.88
N GLY A 123 9.92 -15.08 0.88
CA GLY A 123 9.95 -16.00 -0.25
C GLY A 123 8.94 -15.61 -1.33
N PRO A 124 9.14 -14.50 -2.05
CA PRO A 124 8.13 -13.94 -2.94
C PRO A 124 7.73 -14.91 -4.06
N LEU A 125 6.42 -15.01 -4.33
CA LEU A 125 5.85 -15.90 -5.34
C LEU A 125 5.87 -15.35 -6.78
N ASN A 126 6.11 -14.05 -6.93
CA ASN A 126 5.96 -13.33 -8.20
C ASN A 126 6.99 -12.19 -8.33
N THR A 127 7.12 -11.64 -9.53
CA THR A 127 8.10 -10.61 -9.86
C THR A 127 7.86 -9.31 -9.09
N TYR A 128 6.61 -8.93 -8.86
CA TYR A 128 6.27 -7.76 -8.03
C TYR A 128 6.83 -7.90 -6.61
N GLY A 129 6.51 -8.99 -5.91
CA GLY A 129 7.01 -9.29 -4.57
C GLY A 129 8.53 -9.35 -4.51
N ALA A 130 9.17 -9.97 -5.50
CA ALA A 130 10.63 -10.04 -5.60
C ALA A 130 11.28 -8.66 -5.76
N SER A 131 10.73 -7.81 -6.62
CA SER A 131 11.23 -6.45 -6.82
C SER A 131 11.05 -5.57 -5.58
N LYS A 132 9.93 -5.71 -4.86
CA LYS A 132 9.66 -4.99 -3.61
C LYS A 132 10.58 -5.43 -2.48
N LEU A 133 10.82 -6.73 -2.34
CA LEU A 133 11.77 -7.28 -1.38
C LEU A 133 13.20 -6.78 -1.63
N ALA A 134 13.63 -6.72 -2.89
CA ALA A 134 14.93 -6.16 -3.25
C ALA A 134 15.08 -4.69 -2.83
N GLY A 135 14.00 -3.89 -2.92
CA GLY A 135 13.95 -2.54 -2.36
C GLY A 135 14.12 -2.49 -0.85
N GLU A 136 13.46 -3.39 -0.10
CA GLU A 136 13.66 -3.49 1.36
C GLU A 136 15.12 -3.82 1.71
N GLN A 137 15.72 -4.77 0.98
CA GLN A 137 17.12 -5.17 1.17
C GLN A 137 18.08 -4.03 0.86
N ALA A 138 17.80 -3.21 -0.16
CA ALA A 138 18.59 -2.03 -0.47
C ALA A 138 18.55 -0.97 0.65
N ILE A 139 17.37 -0.74 1.26
CA ILE A 139 17.24 0.16 2.42
C ILE A 139 18.10 -0.33 3.59
N LEU A 140 18.03 -1.63 3.89
CA LEU A 140 18.83 -2.23 4.96
C LEU A 140 20.33 -2.12 4.68
N ALA A 141 20.75 -2.41 3.44
CA ALA A 141 22.15 -2.34 3.03
C ALA A 141 22.72 -0.91 3.06
N ALA A 142 21.92 0.10 2.74
CA ALA A 142 22.33 1.50 2.79
C ALA A 142 22.51 2.03 4.23
N GLY A 143 21.90 1.39 5.24
CA GLY A 143 22.05 1.75 6.64
C GLY A 143 21.42 3.09 7.03
N CYS A 144 20.53 3.66 6.22
CA CYS A 144 19.82 4.89 6.55
C CYS A 144 18.79 4.67 7.68
N GLN A 145 18.44 5.74 8.40
CA GLN A 145 17.27 5.73 9.28
C GLN A 145 16.02 5.51 8.43
N HIS A 146 15.22 4.50 8.76
CA HIS A 146 14.09 4.12 7.92
C HIS A 146 12.86 3.65 8.69
N LEU A 147 11.71 3.77 8.04
CA LEU A 147 10.47 3.09 8.38
C LEU A 147 9.98 2.38 7.13
N VAL A 148 10.00 1.05 7.15
CA VAL A 148 9.41 0.23 6.08
C VAL A 148 8.08 -0.32 6.57
N PHE A 149 7.01 -0.04 5.83
CA PHE A 149 5.67 -0.55 6.12
C PHE A 149 5.26 -1.58 5.08
N ARG A 150 5.25 -2.87 5.43
CA ARG A 150 4.57 -3.89 4.60
C ARG A 150 3.07 -3.79 4.82
N THR A 151 2.32 -3.66 3.75
CA THR A 151 0.86 -3.53 3.78
C THR A 151 0.21 -4.52 2.79
N CYS A 152 -1.11 -4.66 2.85
CA CYS A 152 -1.86 -5.51 1.94
C CYS A 152 -3.19 -4.87 1.53
N TRP A 153 -3.66 -5.22 0.33
CA TRP A 153 -5.00 -4.92 -0.19
C TRP A 153 -5.40 -3.44 -0.08
N VAL A 154 -4.48 -2.57 -0.48
CA VAL A 154 -4.62 -1.11 -0.34
C VAL A 154 -5.73 -0.56 -1.24
N TYR A 155 -6.62 0.23 -0.66
CA TYR A 155 -7.65 0.98 -1.39
C TYR A 155 -7.77 2.43 -0.92
N ALA A 156 -8.33 3.29 -1.76
CA ALA A 156 -8.75 4.64 -1.41
C ALA A 156 -10.10 4.99 -2.05
N ALA A 157 -10.79 5.99 -1.50
CA ALA A 157 -12.01 6.53 -2.13
C ALA A 157 -11.70 7.16 -3.51
N ARG A 158 -10.47 7.62 -3.74
CA ARG A 158 -9.99 8.15 -5.02
C ARG A 158 -9.35 7.07 -5.89
N GLY A 159 -9.52 7.19 -7.20
CA GLY A 159 -8.99 6.24 -8.17
C GLY A 159 -9.86 4.99 -8.31
N ASN A 160 -9.43 4.05 -9.14
CA ASN A 160 -10.10 2.76 -9.26
C ASN A 160 -9.64 1.81 -8.14
N ASN A 161 -10.55 0.98 -7.64
CA ASN A 161 -10.25 0.00 -6.60
C ASN A 161 -11.17 -1.23 -6.73
N PHE A 162 -10.93 -2.25 -5.89
CA PHE A 162 -11.73 -3.47 -5.87
C PHE A 162 -13.22 -3.20 -5.59
N ALA A 163 -13.54 -2.41 -4.55
CA ALA A 163 -14.91 -2.12 -4.16
C ALA A 163 -15.71 -1.45 -5.29
N LYS A 164 -15.14 -0.44 -5.96
CA LYS A 164 -15.75 0.23 -7.12
C LYS A 164 -15.98 -0.72 -8.28
N THR A 165 -15.02 -1.62 -8.53
CA THR A 165 -15.16 -2.64 -9.57
C THR A 165 -16.32 -3.59 -9.24
N MET A 166 -16.45 -4.03 -7.98
CA MET A 166 -17.55 -4.89 -7.55
C MET A 166 -18.91 -4.19 -7.66
N LEU A 167 -19.02 -2.92 -7.25
CA LEU A 167 -20.25 -2.14 -7.38
C LEU A 167 -20.68 -1.99 -8.84
N ARG A 168 -19.75 -1.64 -9.72
CA ARG A 168 -20.03 -1.53 -11.17
C ARG A 168 -20.51 -2.86 -11.74
N LEU A 169 -19.79 -3.95 -11.48
CA LEU A 169 -20.19 -5.27 -11.98
C LEU A 169 -21.53 -5.74 -11.39
N ALA A 170 -21.82 -5.41 -10.14
CA ALA A 170 -23.09 -5.75 -9.48
C ALA A 170 -24.29 -4.94 -10.02
N ALA A 171 -24.06 -3.75 -10.59
CA ALA A 171 -25.08 -3.00 -11.31
C ALA A 171 -25.41 -3.63 -12.69
N GLU A 172 -24.44 -4.29 -13.30
CA GLU A 172 -24.55 -4.83 -14.67
C GLU A 172 -25.01 -6.31 -14.71
N ARG A 173 -24.60 -7.13 -13.75
CA ARG A 173 -24.71 -8.61 -13.79
C ARG A 173 -25.75 -9.15 -12.81
N ASP A 174 -26.24 -10.37 -13.06
CA ASP A 174 -27.18 -11.09 -12.16
C ASP A 174 -26.48 -11.89 -11.06
N SER A 175 -25.20 -12.22 -11.27
CA SER A 175 -24.36 -12.88 -10.27
C SER A 175 -22.88 -12.56 -10.53
N LEU A 176 -22.06 -12.72 -9.49
CA LEU A 176 -20.61 -12.52 -9.54
C LEU A 176 -19.91 -13.75 -8.98
N GLY A 177 -18.83 -14.17 -9.63
CA GLY A 177 -17.87 -15.12 -9.06
C GLY A 177 -16.66 -14.37 -8.52
N VAL A 178 -16.30 -14.57 -7.26
CA VAL A 178 -15.20 -13.86 -6.60
C VAL A 178 -14.36 -14.84 -5.78
N ILE A 179 -13.04 -14.66 -5.82
CA ILE A 179 -12.07 -15.53 -5.16
C ILE A 179 -12.32 -15.60 -3.64
N ASP A 180 -12.36 -16.80 -3.08
CA ASP A 180 -12.68 -17.06 -1.67
C ASP A 180 -11.59 -17.85 -0.92
N ASP A 181 -10.46 -18.14 -1.57
CA ASP A 181 -9.32 -18.87 -0.99
C ASP A 181 -8.05 -18.00 -0.83
N GLN A 182 -8.16 -16.69 -1.06
CA GLN A 182 -7.13 -15.70 -0.72
C GLN A 182 -7.58 -14.89 0.49
N HIS A 183 -6.72 -14.76 1.49
CA HIS A 183 -7.05 -14.21 2.80
C HIS A 183 -6.15 -13.03 3.14
N GLY A 184 -6.74 -11.90 3.53
CA GLY A 184 -6.01 -10.68 3.87
C GLY A 184 -6.91 -9.65 4.55
N ALA A 185 -6.42 -8.42 4.67
CA ALA A 185 -7.14 -7.32 5.31
C ALA A 185 -7.18 -6.09 4.39
N PRO A 186 -8.35 -5.70 3.86
CA PRO A 186 -8.51 -4.46 3.11
C PRO A 186 -8.00 -3.26 3.93
N THR A 187 -6.95 -2.60 3.47
CA THR A 187 -6.31 -1.50 4.22
C THR A 187 -6.50 -0.16 3.50
N GLY A 188 -7.13 0.79 4.19
CA GLY A 188 -7.37 2.13 3.64
C GLY A 188 -6.08 2.94 3.51
N ALA A 189 -5.91 3.63 2.38
CA ALA A 189 -4.81 4.57 2.16
C ALA A 189 -4.79 5.70 3.19
N GLU A 190 -5.95 6.11 3.70
CA GLU A 190 -6.07 7.09 4.78
C GLU A 190 -5.45 6.60 6.08
N LEU A 191 -5.69 5.34 6.47
CA LEU A 191 -5.11 4.72 7.65
C LEU A 191 -3.60 4.67 7.51
N ILE A 192 -3.11 4.23 6.34
CA ILE A 192 -1.67 4.18 6.06
C ILE A 192 -1.05 5.58 6.18
N ALA A 193 -1.69 6.60 5.63
CA ALA A 193 -1.21 7.97 5.66
C ALA A 193 -1.18 8.56 7.08
N ASP A 194 -2.23 8.35 7.87
CA ASP A 194 -2.34 8.85 9.24
C ASP A 194 -1.32 8.17 10.17
N ILE A 195 -1.18 6.86 10.05
CA ILE A 195 -0.17 6.08 10.81
C ILE A 195 1.25 6.49 10.40
N THR A 196 1.49 6.78 9.13
CA THR A 196 2.79 7.26 8.66
C THR A 196 3.14 8.61 9.29
N ALA A 197 2.22 9.57 9.32
CA ALA A 197 2.46 10.88 9.92
C ALA A 197 2.76 10.78 11.43
N HIS A 198 2.03 9.90 12.13
CA HIS A 198 2.28 9.58 13.54
C HIS A 198 3.66 8.95 13.74
N ALA A 199 4.00 7.93 12.95
CA ALA A 199 5.26 7.21 13.06
C ALA A 199 6.47 8.11 12.76
N ILE A 200 6.39 8.98 11.74
CA ILE A 200 7.44 9.99 11.47
C ILE A 200 7.69 10.86 12.70
N THR A 201 6.61 11.37 13.32
CA THR A 201 6.71 12.23 14.50
C THR A 201 7.34 11.50 15.68
N ALA A 202 6.93 10.26 15.92
CA ALA A 202 7.46 9.42 17.00
C ALA A 202 8.93 9.04 16.77
N SER A 203 9.30 8.58 15.58
CA SER A 203 10.66 8.15 15.24
C SER A 203 11.66 9.32 15.27
N ARG A 204 11.23 10.55 14.95
CA ARG A 204 12.10 11.72 15.12
C ARG A 204 12.39 12.05 16.59
N ARG A 205 11.48 11.69 17.51
CA ARG A 205 11.71 11.83 18.96
C ARG A 205 12.50 10.65 19.53
N ASN A 206 12.30 9.46 18.96
CA ASN A 206 12.99 8.25 19.35
C ASN A 206 13.48 7.48 18.10
N PRO A 207 14.72 7.73 17.65
CA PRO A 207 15.29 7.05 16.48
C PRO A 207 15.36 5.53 16.59
N ALA A 208 15.31 4.96 17.80
CA ALA A 208 15.26 3.51 18.00
C ALA A 208 13.97 2.86 17.48
N LEU A 209 12.95 3.66 17.13
CA LEU A 209 11.73 3.18 16.49
C LEU A 209 11.91 2.93 14.97
N ALA A 210 13.06 3.26 14.39
CA ALA A 210 13.36 2.92 13.00
C ALA A 210 13.32 1.39 12.77
N GLY A 211 12.84 0.97 11.61
CA GLY A 211 12.82 -0.43 11.21
C GLY A 211 11.66 -0.82 10.30
N LEU A 212 11.51 -2.13 10.13
CA LEU A 212 10.42 -2.78 9.40
C LEU A 212 9.22 -3.04 10.30
N TYR A 213 8.02 -2.73 9.81
CA TYR A 213 6.75 -2.97 10.46
C TYR A 213 5.70 -3.46 9.47
N HIS A 214 4.77 -4.27 9.95
CA HIS A 214 3.53 -4.57 9.26
C HIS A 214 2.46 -3.52 9.59
N LEU A 215 1.82 -2.97 8.55
CA LEU A 215 0.78 -1.96 8.63
C LEU A 215 -0.41 -2.37 7.75
N ALA A 216 -1.38 -3.02 8.40
CA ALA A 216 -2.65 -3.41 7.81
C ALA A 216 -3.80 -3.11 8.78
N ALA A 217 -5.01 -2.95 8.26
CA ALA A 217 -6.19 -2.89 9.11
C ALA A 217 -6.35 -4.21 9.92
N GLY A 218 -7.03 -4.14 11.06
CA GLY A 218 -7.34 -5.29 11.88
C GLY A 218 -8.38 -6.21 11.25
N GLY A 219 -8.42 -7.46 11.73
CA GLY A 219 -9.30 -8.50 11.20
C GLY A 219 -8.78 -9.09 9.89
N GLU A 220 -9.61 -9.92 9.27
CA GLU A 220 -9.30 -10.60 8.02
C GLU A 220 -10.57 -10.92 7.23
N THR A 221 -10.43 -11.15 5.93
CA THR A 221 -11.50 -11.60 5.04
C THR A 221 -10.94 -12.21 3.77
N THR A 222 -11.83 -12.66 2.89
CA THR A 222 -11.52 -13.05 1.50
C THR A 222 -11.94 -11.96 0.52
N TRP A 223 -11.52 -12.03 -0.74
CA TRP A 223 -12.07 -11.13 -1.76
C TRP A 223 -13.59 -11.29 -1.90
N CYS A 224 -14.11 -12.52 -1.79
CA CYS A 224 -15.53 -12.82 -1.80
C CYS A 224 -16.25 -12.20 -0.58
N GLY A 225 -15.71 -12.37 0.63
CA GLY A 225 -16.21 -11.74 1.85
C GLY A 225 -16.20 -10.22 1.78
N TYR A 226 -15.12 -9.64 1.23
CA TYR A 226 -15.04 -8.21 0.98
C TYR A 226 -16.10 -7.74 -0.03
N ALA A 227 -16.27 -8.44 -1.17
CA ALA A 227 -17.29 -8.11 -2.16
C ALA A 227 -18.70 -8.15 -1.54
N ARG A 228 -19.04 -9.20 -0.80
CA ARG A 228 -20.31 -9.32 -0.08
C ARG A 228 -20.55 -8.16 0.86
N TYR A 229 -19.54 -7.79 1.65
CA TYR A 229 -19.64 -6.65 2.57
C TYR A 229 -19.88 -5.34 1.81
N VAL A 230 -19.15 -5.08 0.71
CA VAL A 230 -19.32 -3.89 -0.12
C VAL A 230 -20.74 -3.79 -0.68
N LEU A 231 -21.27 -4.87 -1.25
CA LEU A 231 -22.62 -4.87 -1.83
C LEU A 231 -23.69 -4.69 -0.75
N ALA A 232 -23.52 -5.32 0.42
CA ALA A 232 -24.44 -5.17 1.54
C ALA A 232 -24.47 -3.72 2.06
N GLN A 233 -23.31 -3.08 2.22
CA GLN A 233 -23.22 -1.68 2.62
C GLN A 233 -23.85 -0.75 1.58
N ALA A 234 -23.54 -0.93 0.30
CA ALA A 234 -24.12 -0.11 -0.76
C ALA A 234 -25.65 -0.24 -0.83
N ALA A 235 -26.18 -1.45 -0.67
CA ALA A 235 -27.63 -1.67 -0.59
C ALA A 235 -28.25 -0.96 0.63
N ALA A 236 -27.59 -0.98 1.79
CA ALA A 236 -28.02 -0.24 2.98
C ALA A 236 -28.04 1.29 2.77
N HIS A 237 -27.18 1.81 1.89
CA HIS A 237 -27.18 3.21 1.43
C HIS A 237 -28.14 3.48 0.26
N GLY A 238 -29.03 2.54 -0.07
CA GLY A 238 -30.05 2.72 -1.12
C GLY A 238 -29.52 2.66 -2.55
N VAL A 239 -28.29 2.20 -2.77
CA VAL A 239 -27.74 1.97 -4.11
C VAL A 239 -28.50 0.81 -4.77
N ARG A 240 -29.07 1.06 -5.95
CA ARG A 240 -29.75 0.03 -6.73
C ARG A 240 -28.71 -0.86 -7.42
N LEU A 241 -28.73 -2.15 -7.09
CA LEU A 241 -27.86 -3.16 -7.67
C LEU A 241 -28.71 -4.29 -8.28
N LYS A 242 -28.17 -4.96 -9.30
CA LYS A 242 -28.79 -6.15 -9.91
C LYS A 242 -28.35 -7.43 -9.19
N THR A 243 -27.09 -7.48 -8.76
CA THR A 243 -26.52 -8.51 -7.88
C THR A 243 -26.47 -7.98 -6.44
N HIS A 244 -26.96 -8.75 -5.47
CA HIS A 244 -26.78 -8.50 -4.04
C HIS A 244 -25.74 -9.46 -3.44
N ALA A 245 -25.46 -9.31 -2.15
CA ALA A 245 -24.40 -10.05 -1.47
C ALA A 245 -24.61 -11.58 -1.54
N GLU A 246 -25.86 -12.04 -1.51
CA GLU A 246 -26.21 -13.47 -1.53
C GLU A 246 -25.91 -14.12 -2.89
N GLN A 247 -25.92 -13.35 -3.98
CA GLN A 247 -25.59 -13.85 -5.33
C GLN A 247 -24.09 -13.79 -5.66
N VAL A 248 -23.23 -13.36 -4.73
CA VAL A 248 -21.78 -13.46 -4.88
C VAL A 248 -21.35 -14.89 -4.56
N LYS A 249 -20.92 -15.63 -5.59
CA LYS A 249 -20.50 -17.03 -5.50
C LYS A 249 -18.98 -17.12 -5.28
N PRO A 250 -18.52 -18.01 -4.38
CA PRO A 250 -17.11 -18.22 -4.16
C PRO A 250 -16.46 -18.89 -5.37
N LEU A 251 -15.24 -18.47 -5.70
CA LEU A 251 -14.36 -19.12 -6.67
C LEU A 251 -13.04 -19.50 -5.99
N THR A 252 -12.40 -20.56 -6.48
CA THR A 252 -11.01 -20.83 -6.14
C THR A 252 -10.08 -19.98 -7.01
N THR A 253 -8.87 -19.74 -6.55
CA THR A 253 -7.82 -19.08 -7.34
C THR A 253 -7.53 -19.86 -8.62
N GLU A 254 -7.62 -21.18 -8.60
CA GLU A 254 -7.44 -22.05 -9.78
C GLU A 254 -8.48 -21.78 -10.88
N ALA A 255 -9.70 -21.41 -10.50
CA ALA A 255 -10.78 -21.08 -11.44
C ALA A 255 -10.57 -19.74 -12.17
N TYR A 256 -9.60 -18.93 -11.74
CA TYR A 256 -9.30 -17.62 -12.33
C TYR A 256 -7.78 -17.40 -12.47
N PRO A 257 -7.15 -18.03 -13.48
CA PRO A 257 -5.70 -17.92 -13.66
C PRO A 257 -5.30 -16.48 -14.01
N THR A 258 -4.24 -16.01 -13.36
CA THR A 258 -3.63 -14.69 -13.62
C THR A 258 -2.13 -14.88 -13.93
N PRO A 259 -1.51 -13.99 -14.71
CA PRO A 259 -0.09 -14.10 -15.04
C PRO A 259 0.83 -14.22 -13.81
N ALA A 260 0.62 -13.38 -12.79
CA ALA A 260 1.38 -13.47 -11.54
C ALA A 260 0.66 -14.35 -10.51
N LYS A 261 1.40 -15.26 -9.86
CA LYS A 261 0.85 -16.06 -8.76
C LYS A 261 0.46 -15.16 -7.59
N ARG A 262 -0.76 -15.32 -7.07
CA ARG A 262 -1.25 -14.57 -5.91
C ARG A 262 -1.08 -15.40 -4.64
N PRO A 263 -0.67 -14.78 -3.51
CA PRO A 263 -0.62 -15.48 -2.23
C PRO A 263 -2.04 -15.84 -1.75
N ALA A 264 -2.20 -17.05 -1.21
CA ALA A 264 -3.42 -17.45 -0.52
C ALA A 264 -3.50 -16.83 0.89
N ASN A 265 -2.35 -16.57 1.52
CA ASN A 265 -2.24 -15.97 2.84
C ASN A 265 -1.46 -14.65 2.80
N SER A 266 -2.20 -13.54 2.87
CA SER A 266 -1.73 -12.14 2.92
C SER A 266 -1.96 -11.51 4.31
N ARG A 267 -2.26 -12.31 5.34
CA ARG A 267 -2.46 -11.83 6.71
C ARG A 267 -1.13 -11.36 7.29
N LEU A 268 -1.15 -10.22 7.98
CA LEU A 268 0.04 -9.63 8.61
C LEU A 268 -0.24 -9.43 10.11
N ASP A 269 0.63 -9.94 10.97
CA ASP A 269 0.66 -9.58 12.40
C ASP A 269 1.19 -8.15 12.53
N THR A 270 0.39 -7.25 13.10
CA THR A 270 0.71 -5.82 13.26
C THR A 270 1.05 -5.43 14.70
N ASN A 271 1.20 -6.41 15.60
CA ASN A 271 1.45 -6.16 17.02
C ASN A 271 2.73 -5.36 17.29
N LYS A 272 3.78 -5.57 16.48
CA LYS A 272 5.04 -4.83 16.59
C LYS A 272 4.82 -3.34 16.41
N LEU A 273 4.08 -2.95 15.36
CA LEU A 273 3.74 -1.55 15.08
C LEU A 273 2.89 -0.95 16.20
N GLN A 274 1.82 -1.65 16.58
CA GLN A 274 0.88 -1.18 17.60
C GLN A 274 1.59 -0.90 18.94
N LYS A 275 2.49 -1.80 19.36
CA LYS A 275 3.29 -1.63 20.58
C LYS A 275 4.32 -0.52 20.46
N ALA A 276 5.09 -0.49 19.37
CA ALA A 276 6.18 0.47 19.18
C ALA A 276 5.68 1.92 19.14
N PHE A 277 4.51 2.14 18.54
CA PHE A 277 3.95 3.49 18.35
C PHE A 277 2.73 3.79 19.22
N ALA A 278 2.40 2.90 20.17
CA ALA A 278 1.27 3.03 21.09
C ALA A 278 -0.06 3.39 20.39
N LEU A 279 -0.40 2.61 19.36
CA LEU A 279 -1.58 2.84 18.52
C LEU A 279 -2.40 1.57 18.35
N THR A 280 -3.65 1.72 17.91
CA THR A 280 -4.55 0.63 17.58
C THR A 280 -4.91 0.71 16.10
N LEU A 281 -4.94 -0.44 15.43
CA LEU A 281 -5.38 -0.53 14.03
C LEU A 281 -6.84 -1.01 13.99
N PRO A 282 -7.76 -0.23 13.38
CA PRO A 282 -9.18 -0.55 13.38
C PRO A 282 -9.49 -1.75 12.49
N ASP A 283 -10.63 -2.41 12.76
CA ASP A 283 -11.18 -3.45 11.87
C ASP A 283 -11.38 -2.91 10.44
N TRP A 284 -11.00 -3.71 9.44
CA TRP A 284 -11.04 -3.32 8.03
C TRP A 284 -12.42 -2.82 7.56
N ARG A 285 -13.51 -3.31 8.16
CA ARG A 285 -14.89 -2.93 7.82
C ARG A 285 -15.17 -1.45 8.06
N LEU A 286 -14.51 -0.84 9.04
CA LEU A 286 -14.69 0.57 9.39
C LEU A 286 -14.18 1.48 8.26
N GLY A 287 -12.95 1.24 7.78
CA GLY A 287 -12.38 2.00 6.67
C GLY A 287 -13.17 1.81 5.37
N VAL A 288 -13.66 0.59 5.11
CA VAL A 288 -14.44 0.31 3.91
C VAL A 288 -15.80 1.03 3.96
N ALA A 289 -16.52 0.94 5.08
CA ALA A 289 -17.81 1.61 5.24
C ALA A 289 -17.68 3.13 5.08
N ARG A 290 -16.64 3.73 5.68
CA ARG A 290 -16.34 5.15 5.50
C ARG A 290 -16.09 5.49 4.04
N MET A 291 -15.22 4.74 3.35
CA MET A 291 -14.92 4.97 1.94
C MET A 291 -16.15 4.84 1.03
N LEU A 292 -17.06 3.91 1.32
CA LEU A 292 -18.34 3.78 0.60
C LEU A 292 -19.27 4.96 0.85
N THR A 293 -19.32 5.47 2.08
CA THR A 293 -20.09 6.68 2.43
C THR A 293 -19.56 7.88 1.63
N GLU A 294 -18.24 8.09 1.61
CA GLU A 294 -17.63 9.19 0.86
C GLU A 294 -17.85 9.10 -0.65
N ILE A 295 -17.88 7.88 -1.22
CA ILE A 295 -18.18 7.67 -2.65
C ILE A 295 -19.65 7.98 -2.94
N HIS A 296 -20.57 7.59 -2.05
CA HIS A 296 -22.00 7.83 -2.22
C HIS A 296 -22.34 9.32 -2.16
N GLU A 297 -21.79 10.06 -1.19
CA GLU A 297 -22.06 11.49 -1.00
C GLU A 297 -21.56 12.36 -2.15
N LYS A 298 -20.54 11.93 -2.89
CA LYS A 298 -19.97 12.67 -4.03
C LYS A 298 -20.76 12.48 -5.34
N GLY A 299 -21.86 11.72 -5.32
CA GLY A 299 -22.69 11.41 -6.49
C GLY A 299 -22.23 10.15 -7.23
N PRO A 300 -23.10 9.55 -8.09
CA PRO A 300 -22.79 8.29 -8.74
C PRO A 300 -21.55 8.40 -9.63
N LEU A 301 -20.72 7.35 -9.58
CA LEU A 301 -19.54 7.11 -10.41
C LEU A 301 -19.82 7.23 -11.91
#